data_AF-A0A7J6NEZ0-F1
#
_entry.id   AF-A0A7J6NEZ0-F1
#
_cell.length_a   1.000
_cell.length_b   1.000
_cell.length_c   1.000
_cell.angle_alpha   90.00
_cell.angle_beta   90.00
_cell.angle_gamma   90.00
#
_symmetry.space_group_name_H-M   'P 1'
#
loop_
_entity.id
_entity.type
_entity.pdbx_description
1 polymer ?
#
loop_
_entity_poly.entity_id
_entity_poly.type
_entity_poly.pdbx_seq_one_letter_code
_entity_poly.pdbx_strand_id
1 'polypeptide(L)'
;MAGTASDSDKIDYDDHPFTVLSVEDSILRLPFYMGEEFADKSTGDPRGSGVELSLMDVTTGDRVTYPGRGNRCEHLEIVDLMNSVRPAQTLVDAETLELSPPWKCPRCEQVYNCCSDLEVDEWLQRIIQQTTDTSVRLYLDGSWADSAGLYVIGDGSTERVDLTTDSADESPEPQPKRRREAESDEQTPEVDLTSSNGDDDAPREAIVDLDSDDD
;
A
#
# COMPACT_ATOMS: atom_id res chain seq x y z
N MET A 1 -2.19 16.70 -37.74
CA MET A 1 -2.42 17.67 -36.64
C MET A 1 -2.12 16.93 -35.36
N ALA A 2 -0.98 17.23 -34.73
CA ALA A 2 -0.61 16.61 -33.46
C ALA A 2 -1.51 17.21 -32.37
N GLY A 3 -2.27 16.36 -31.69
CA GLY A 3 -3.05 16.77 -30.54
C GLY A 3 -2.11 17.13 -29.41
N THR A 4 -2.14 18.38 -28.98
CA THR A 4 -1.57 18.80 -27.71
C THR A 4 -2.40 18.14 -26.61
N ALA A 5 -1.85 17.12 -25.96
CA ALA A 5 -2.40 16.62 -24.70
C ALA A 5 -2.51 17.83 -23.77
N SER A 6 -3.74 18.11 -23.33
CA SER A 6 -4.03 19.25 -22.47
C SER A 6 -3.43 18.94 -21.10
N ASP A 7 -2.34 19.63 -20.77
CA ASP A 7 -1.59 19.56 -19.51
C ASP A 7 -2.37 20.23 -18.35
N SER A 8 -3.69 20.07 -18.35
CA SER A 8 -4.67 20.82 -17.55
C SER A 8 -5.22 20.05 -16.36
N ASP A 9 -4.71 18.85 -16.11
CA ASP A 9 -4.97 18.08 -14.88
C ASP A 9 -3.78 18.15 -13.91
N LYS A 10 -2.88 19.12 -14.09
CA LYS A 10 -1.84 19.41 -13.11
C LYS A 10 -2.51 19.94 -11.85
N ILE A 11 -2.41 19.13 -10.80
CA ILE A 11 -2.83 19.50 -9.45
C ILE A 11 -2.06 20.75 -9.06
N ASP A 12 -2.80 21.79 -8.68
CA ASP A 12 -2.20 23.04 -8.22
C ASP A 12 -1.63 22.81 -6.82
N TYR A 13 -0.36 22.41 -6.77
CA TYR A 13 0.40 22.25 -5.54
C TYR A 13 0.92 23.58 -4.99
N ASP A 14 0.69 24.71 -5.69
CA ASP A 14 1.18 26.03 -5.26
C ASP A 14 0.37 26.58 -4.06
N ASP A 15 -0.80 25.98 -3.76
CA ASP A 15 -1.73 26.48 -2.74
C ASP A 15 -1.60 25.77 -1.36
N HIS A 16 -0.48 25.05 -1.12
CA HIS A 16 -0.22 24.41 0.17
C HIS A 16 1.22 24.61 0.68
N PRO A 17 1.44 24.63 2.01
CA PRO A 17 2.77 24.85 2.60
C PRO A 17 3.62 23.58 2.69
N PHE A 18 3.17 22.45 2.15
CA PHE A 18 3.83 21.15 2.27
C PHE A 18 4.80 20.88 1.11
N THR A 19 5.77 20.01 1.38
CA THR A 19 6.66 19.49 0.33
C THR A 19 5.89 18.47 -0.53
N VAL A 20 6.19 18.37 -1.82
CA VAL A 20 5.60 17.33 -2.70
C VAL A 20 6.59 16.19 -2.86
N LEU A 21 6.17 14.97 -2.52
CA LEU A 21 6.90 13.75 -2.81
C LEU A 21 6.55 13.29 -4.23
N SER A 22 7.55 13.29 -5.11
CA SER A 22 7.39 12.91 -6.51
C SER A 22 6.91 11.47 -6.67
N VAL A 23 6.34 11.15 -7.83
CA VAL A 23 5.92 9.78 -8.15
C VAL A 23 7.09 8.80 -8.06
N GLU A 24 8.24 9.17 -8.64
CA GLU A 24 9.45 8.35 -8.63
C GLU A 24 9.95 8.08 -7.21
N ASP A 25 10.02 9.12 -6.38
CA ASP A 25 10.47 8.97 -4.99
C ASP A 25 9.49 8.16 -4.15
N SER A 26 8.18 8.29 -4.40
CA SER A 26 7.15 7.52 -3.72
C SER A 26 7.30 6.02 -4.01
N ILE A 27 7.48 5.64 -5.28
CA ILE A 27 7.69 4.24 -5.70
C ILE A 27 9.00 3.70 -5.13
N LEU A 28 10.08 4.48 -5.14
CA LEU A 28 11.36 4.06 -4.57
C LEU A 28 11.28 3.79 -3.06
N ARG A 29 10.30 4.37 -2.36
CA ARG A 29 10.06 4.12 -0.94
C ARG A 29 9.19 2.88 -0.67
N LEU A 30 8.46 2.35 -1.67
CA LEU A 30 7.58 1.19 -1.48
C LEU A 30 8.25 -0.05 -0.86
N PRO A 31 9.45 -0.46 -1.28
CA PRO A 31 10.11 -1.63 -0.67
C PRO A 31 10.35 -1.46 0.83
N PHE A 32 10.58 -0.23 1.30
CA PHE A 32 10.80 0.06 2.72
C PHE A 32 9.52 -0.08 3.53
N TYR A 33 8.37 0.29 2.96
CA TYR A 33 7.08 0.18 3.65
C TYR A 33 6.49 -1.23 3.59
N MET A 34 6.71 -1.93 2.48
CA MET A 34 6.15 -3.27 2.28
C MET A 34 6.94 -4.32 3.04
N GLY A 35 8.26 -4.16 3.22
CA GLY A 35 9.10 -5.15 3.89
C GLY A 35 9.65 -6.22 2.93
N GLU A 36 10.66 -6.95 3.40
CA GLU A 36 11.40 -7.92 2.57
C GLU A 36 10.53 -9.12 2.15
N GLU A 37 9.49 -9.46 2.91
CA GLU A 37 8.63 -10.61 2.61
C GLU A 37 7.84 -10.48 1.29
N PHE A 38 7.72 -9.27 0.74
CA PHE A 38 7.06 -9.02 -0.54
C PHE A 38 8.02 -9.10 -1.74
N ALA A 39 9.33 -9.24 -1.49
CA ALA A 39 10.31 -9.49 -2.53
C ALA A 39 10.32 -10.95 -3.00
N ASP A 40 9.77 -11.87 -2.19
CA ASP A 40 9.88 -13.31 -2.44
C ASP A 40 8.72 -13.85 -3.29
N LYS A 41 9.05 -14.14 -4.55
CA LYS A 41 8.13 -14.57 -5.61
C LYS A 41 7.79 -16.06 -5.47
N SER A 42 6.68 -16.38 -4.80
CA SER A 42 6.08 -17.73 -4.93
C SER A 42 4.58 -17.75 -5.20
N THR A 43 3.91 -16.60 -5.24
CA THR A 43 2.53 -16.51 -5.73
C THR A 43 2.61 -16.40 -7.25
N GLY A 44 2.00 -17.30 -8.02
CA GLY A 44 2.06 -17.34 -9.50
C GLY A 44 1.54 -16.10 -10.25
N ASP A 45 1.34 -14.97 -9.57
CA ASP A 45 1.21 -13.64 -10.14
C ASP A 45 2.61 -13.06 -10.46
N PRO A 46 2.90 -12.68 -11.71
CA PRO A 46 4.20 -12.10 -12.08
C PRO A 46 4.56 -10.83 -11.29
N ARG A 47 3.58 -10.17 -10.65
CA ARG A 47 3.76 -8.94 -9.88
C ARG A 47 3.99 -9.17 -8.38
N GLY A 48 3.87 -10.41 -7.90
CA GLY A 48 4.04 -10.77 -6.49
C GLY A 48 2.84 -10.44 -5.60
N SER A 49 3.03 -10.50 -4.28
CA SER A 49 2.03 -10.07 -3.30
C SER A 49 1.97 -8.55 -3.26
N GLY A 50 0.79 -7.98 -3.53
CA GLY A 50 0.55 -6.55 -3.30
C GLY A 50 0.11 -6.26 -1.87
N VAL A 51 0.27 -5.03 -1.40
CA VAL A 51 -0.24 -4.55 -0.10
C VAL A 51 -1.56 -3.81 -0.30
N GLU A 52 -2.54 -4.05 0.58
CA GLU A 52 -3.77 -3.28 0.58
C GLU A 52 -3.57 -1.95 1.34
N LEU A 53 -3.80 -0.83 0.66
CA LEU A 53 -3.76 0.52 1.23
C LEU A 53 -5.18 1.07 1.30
N SER A 54 -5.58 1.57 2.47
CA SER A 54 -6.82 2.35 2.61
C SER A 54 -6.64 3.77 2.09
N LEU A 55 -7.62 4.26 1.34
CA LEU A 55 -7.73 5.64 0.86
C LEU A 55 -8.60 6.51 1.79
N MET A 56 -8.84 6.04 3.01
CA MET A 56 -9.63 6.69 4.04
C MET A 56 -8.70 7.28 5.10
N ASP A 57 -8.99 8.50 5.53
CA ASP A 57 -8.24 9.19 6.57
C ASP A 57 -8.41 8.46 7.90
N VAL A 58 -7.30 8.18 8.55
CA VAL A 58 -7.25 7.36 9.77
C VAL A 58 -7.81 8.12 10.99
N THR A 59 -7.94 9.43 10.89
CA THR A 59 -8.39 10.32 11.98
C THR A 59 -9.87 10.63 11.85
N THR A 60 -10.34 10.99 10.65
CA THR A 60 -11.72 11.40 10.40
C THR A 60 -12.60 10.28 9.87
N GLY A 61 -12.00 9.27 9.24
CA GLY A 61 -12.71 8.22 8.51
C GLY A 61 -13.31 8.68 7.18
N ASP A 62 -13.01 9.90 6.74
CA ASP A 62 -13.43 10.42 5.43
C ASP A 62 -12.45 10.00 4.33
N ARG A 63 -12.82 10.17 3.06
CA ARG A 63 -11.89 9.95 1.95
C ARG A 63 -10.77 11.00 2.00
N VAL A 64 -9.52 10.53 1.91
CA VAL A 64 -8.36 11.42 1.87
C VAL A 64 -8.42 12.30 0.62
N THR A 65 -8.19 13.60 0.79
CA THR A 65 -8.07 14.56 -0.31
C THR A 65 -6.61 14.92 -0.57
N TYR A 66 -5.82 15.13 0.50
CA TYR A 66 -4.40 15.47 0.44
C TYR A 66 -3.58 14.37 1.13
N PRO A 67 -3.24 13.27 0.42
CA PRO A 67 -2.56 12.13 1.01
C PRO A 67 -1.15 12.54 1.38
N GLY A 68 -0.87 12.58 2.67
CA GLY A 68 0.46 12.91 3.12
C GLY A 68 0.81 12.28 4.45
N ARG A 69 2.07 12.51 4.80
CA ARG A 69 2.74 12.01 6.00
C ARG A 69 3.95 12.88 6.26
N GLY A 70 4.62 12.68 7.38
CA GLY A 70 5.91 13.33 7.60
C GLY A 70 7.04 12.61 6.85
N ASN A 71 8.09 13.34 6.49
CA ASN A 71 9.23 12.84 5.72
C ASN A 71 10.08 11.77 6.42
N ARG A 72 9.82 11.51 7.71
CA ARG A 72 10.46 10.46 8.53
C ARG A 72 9.50 9.33 8.92
N CYS A 73 8.30 9.31 8.37
CA CYS A 73 7.35 8.22 8.59
C CYS A 73 7.80 6.97 7.82
N GLU A 74 7.94 5.84 8.53
CA GLU A 74 8.30 4.53 7.97
C GLU A 74 7.07 3.64 7.70
N HIS A 75 5.90 4.25 7.49
CA HIS A 75 4.64 3.56 7.26
C HIS A 75 3.99 4.03 5.95
N LEU A 76 3.24 3.13 5.31
CA LEU A 76 2.57 3.40 4.05
C LEU A 76 1.29 4.23 4.23
N GLU A 77 0.62 4.07 5.37
CA GLU A 77 -0.70 4.66 5.59
C GLU A 77 -0.66 6.18 5.54
N ILE A 78 -1.67 6.73 4.88
CA ILE A 78 -1.78 8.15 4.61
C ILE A 78 -2.78 8.83 5.54
N VAL A 79 -2.54 10.13 5.73
CA VAL A 79 -3.41 11.04 6.47
C VAL A 79 -3.76 12.17 5.51
N ASP A 80 -4.96 12.72 5.63
CA ASP A 80 -5.32 13.99 5.01
C ASP A 80 -4.60 15.12 5.75
N LEU A 81 -3.50 15.61 5.16
CA LEU A 81 -2.68 16.65 5.78
C LEU A 81 -3.45 17.96 5.96
N MET A 82 -4.30 18.32 5.01
CA MET A 82 -5.10 19.54 5.14
C MET A 82 -6.10 19.41 6.29
N ASN A 83 -6.79 18.29 6.45
CA ASN A 83 -7.73 18.11 7.56
C ASN A 83 -7.04 17.89 8.91
N SER A 84 -5.83 17.35 8.94
CA SER A 84 -5.09 17.10 10.19
C SER A 84 -4.30 18.32 10.68
N VAL A 85 -3.85 19.20 9.79
CA VAL A 85 -3.08 20.41 10.13
C VAL A 85 -3.97 21.65 10.25
N ARG A 86 -5.08 21.75 9.50
CA ARG A 86 -6.00 22.91 9.52
C ARG A 86 -6.85 23.11 10.79
N PRO A 87 -7.13 22.13 11.69
CA PRO A 87 -7.94 22.42 12.87
C PRO A 87 -7.34 23.57 13.66
N ALA A 88 -8.19 24.45 14.23
CA ALA A 88 -7.81 25.67 14.96
C ALA A 88 -6.81 25.46 16.13
N GLN A 89 -6.43 24.22 16.41
CA GLN A 89 -5.41 23.86 17.37
C GLN A 89 -4.00 24.02 16.80
N THR A 90 -3.75 23.73 15.51
CA THR A 90 -2.42 23.83 14.89
C THR A 90 -2.34 25.08 14.02
N LEU A 91 -1.73 26.14 14.55
CA LEU A 91 -1.47 27.36 13.81
C LEU A 91 -0.15 27.23 13.06
N VAL A 92 -0.15 27.60 11.78
CA VAL A 92 1.08 27.75 10.98
C VAL A 92 1.52 29.20 11.09
N ASP A 93 2.72 29.43 11.60
CA ASP A 93 3.37 30.73 11.51
C ASP A 93 3.73 31.00 10.04
N ALA A 94 3.14 32.04 9.45
CA ALA A 94 3.27 32.28 8.01
C ALA A 94 4.69 32.71 7.58
N GLU A 95 5.52 33.22 8.50
CA GLU A 95 6.89 33.66 8.20
C GLU A 95 7.89 32.50 8.31
N THR A 96 7.68 31.60 9.26
CA THR A 96 8.62 30.52 9.61
C THR A 96 8.15 29.14 9.18
N LEU A 97 6.87 28.97 8.83
CA LEU A 97 6.20 27.70 8.56
C LEU A 97 6.23 26.72 9.74
N GLU A 98 6.45 27.22 10.96
CA GLU A 98 6.41 26.44 12.20
C GLU A 98 4.96 26.12 12.60
N LEU A 99 4.77 24.91 13.12
CA LEU A 99 3.51 24.37 13.61
C LEU A 99 3.42 24.59 15.12
N SER A 100 2.38 25.28 15.57
CA SER A 100 2.11 25.51 16.99
C SER A 100 0.69 25.03 17.37
N PRO A 101 0.56 23.92 18.12
CA PRO A 101 1.62 23.04 18.60
C PRO A 101 2.22 22.20 17.47
N PRO A 102 3.35 21.50 17.72
CA PRO A 102 3.91 20.54 16.76
C PRO A 102 2.87 19.51 16.33
N TRP A 103 2.87 19.15 15.04
CA TRP A 103 2.00 18.11 14.52
C TRP A 103 2.57 16.73 14.88
N LYS A 104 1.70 15.85 15.38
CA LYS A 104 2.05 14.47 15.72
C LYS A 104 1.39 13.54 14.72
N CYS A 105 2.18 12.68 14.07
CA CYS A 105 1.63 11.70 13.14
C CYS A 105 0.68 10.74 13.87
N PRO A 106 -0.57 10.55 13.40
CA PRO A 106 -1.54 9.68 14.06
C PRO A 106 -1.24 8.18 13.90
N ARG A 107 -0.23 7.81 13.09
CA ARG A 107 0.18 6.41 12.87
C ARG A 107 1.41 6.02 13.68
N CYS A 108 2.53 6.70 13.47
CA CYS A 108 3.79 6.36 14.13
C CYS A 108 4.14 7.28 15.30
N GLU A 109 3.27 8.22 15.67
CA GLU A 109 3.47 9.16 16.78
C GLU A 109 4.68 10.10 16.66
N GLN A 110 5.38 10.09 15.51
CA GLN A 110 6.49 10.98 15.23
C GLN A 110 6.02 12.44 15.24
N VAL A 111 6.83 13.32 15.84
CA VAL A 111 6.52 14.75 16.01
C VAL A 111 7.26 15.58 14.96
N TYR A 112 6.55 16.54 14.38
CA TYR A 112 6.99 17.44 13.32
C TYR A 112 6.69 18.88 13.71
N ASN A 113 7.71 19.73 13.65
CA ASN A 113 7.60 21.12 14.08
C ASN A 113 7.36 22.09 12.92
N CYS A 114 7.57 21.67 11.67
CA CYS A 114 7.47 22.54 10.50
C CYS A 114 6.65 21.88 9.39
N CYS A 115 5.88 22.69 8.64
CA CYS A 115 5.15 22.22 7.45
C CYS A 115 6.09 21.62 6.38
N SER A 116 7.33 22.10 6.30
CA SER A 116 8.33 21.60 5.36
C SER A 116 8.75 20.15 5.63
N ASP A 117 8.56 19.65 6.86
CA ASP A 117 8.80 18.25 7.19
C ASP A 117 7.61 17.34 6.85
N LEU A 118 6.50 17.92 6.39
CA LEU A 118 5.32 17.20 5.92
C LEU A 118 5.33 17.15 4.39
N GLU A 119 4.98 15.98 3.86
CA GLU A 119 5.02 15.68 2.43
C GLU A 119 3.63 15.23 1.96
N VAL A 120 3.17 15.79 0.84
CA VAL A 120 2.02 15.29 0.06
C VAL A 120 2.55 14.32 -1.00
N ASP A 121 1.98 13.12 -1.07
CA ASP A 121 2.39 12.04 -1.98
C ASP A 121 1.68 12.18 -3.33
N GLU A 122 2.41 12.63 -4.36
CA GLU A 122 1.85 12.87 -5.69
C GLU A 122 1.29 11.59 -6.32
N TRP A 123 1.98 10.45 -6.15
CA TRP A 123 1.53 9.18 -6.70
C TRP A 123 0.20 8.75 -6.08
N LEU A 124 0.09 8.78 -4.75
CA LEU A 124 -1.16 8.43 -4.07
C LEU A 124 -2.27 9.44 -4.37
N GLN A 125 -1.94 10.73 -4.56
CA GLN A 125 -2.90 11.75 -4.97
C GLN A 125 -3.53 11.42 -6.33
N ARG A 126 -2.73 10.96 -7.30
CA ARG A 126 -3.22 10.50 -8.60
C ARG A 126 -4.12 9.28 -8.46
N ILE A 127 -3.77 8.30 -7.62
CA ILE A 127 -4.61 7.13 -7.32
C ILE A 127 -5.98 7.57 -6.79
N ILE A 128 -5.99 8.43 -5.77
CA ILE A 128 -7.23 8.91 -5.12
C ILE A 128 -8.18 9.58 -6.13
N GLN A 129 -7.64 10.29 -7.12
CA GLN A 129 -8.42 10.95 -8.16
C GLN A 129 -8.91 9.99 -9.26
N GLN A 130 -8.20 8.89 -9.51
CA GLN A 130 -8.51 7.92 -10.56
C GLN A 130 -9.51 6.85 -10.13
N THR A 131 -9.70 6.65 -8.83
CA THR A 131 -10.66 5.65 -8.31
C THR A 131 -11.64 6.26 -7.31
N THR A 132 -12.81 5.64 -7.17
CA THR A 132 -13.78 5.93 -6.10
C THR A 132 -13.70 4.94 -4.95
N ASP A 133 -12.86 3.91 -5.06
CA ASP A 133 -12.76 2.82 -4.09
C ASP A 133 -12.14 3.30 -2.78
N THR A 134 -12.48 2.65 -1.67
CA THR A 134 -11.99 3.00 -0.33
C THR A 134 -10.63 2.37 0.01
N SER A 135 -10.20 1.39 -0.78
CA SER A 135 -8.87 0.80 -0.70
C SER A 135 -8.39 0.40 -2.09
N VAL A 136 -7.08 0.26 -2.24
CA VAL A 136 -6.40 -0.22 -3.44
C VAL A 136 -5.32 -1.20 -3.05
N ARG A 137 -4.94 -2.08 -3.98
CA ARG A 137 -3.76 -2.93 -3.82
C ARG A 137 -2.58 -2.32 -4.56
N LEU A 138 -1.48 -2.07 -3.85
CA LEU A 138 -0.24 -1.54 -4.41
C LEU A 138 0.77 -2.67 -4.65
N TYR A 139 1.58 -2.53 -5.69
CA TYR A 139 2.67 -3.47 -6.02
C TYR A 139 4.02 -2.75 -6.01
N LEU A 140 5.10 -3.50 -5.82
CA LEU A 140 6.48 -2.96 -5.71
C LEU A 140 6.98 -2.23 -6.97
N ASP A 141 6.40 -2.52 -8.13
CA ASP A 141 6.71 -1.85 -9.39
C ASP A 141 5.98 -0.50 -9.54
N GLY A 142 5.23 -0.07 -8.52
CA GLY A 142 4.41 1.15 -8.55
C GLY A 142 3.06 0.97 -9.25
N SER A 143 2.78 -0.21 -9.83
CA SER A 143 1.44 -0.51 -10.29
C SER A 143 0.46 -0.64 -9.12
N TRP A 144 -0.83 -0.48 -9.39
CA TRP A 144 -1.86 -0.62 -8.37
C TRP A 144 -3.16 -1.14 -8.97
N ALA A 145 -4.04 -1.70 -8.15
CA ALA A 145 -5.32 -2.23 -8.58
C ALA A 145 -6.46 -1.79 -7.65
N ASP A 146 -7.63 -1.57 -8.23
CA ASP A 146 -8.89 -1.36 -7.53
C ASP A 146 -9.94 -2.40 -7.97
N SER A 147 -11.21 -2.20 -7.63
CA SER A 147 -12.30 -3.08 -8.05
C SER A 147 -12.57 -3.06 -9.56
N ALA A 148 -12.10 -2.04 -10.28
CA ALA A 148 -12.27 -1.90 -11.71
C ALA A 148 -11.15 -2.61 -12.50
N GLY A 149 -9.92 -2.63 -11.97
CA GLY A 149 -8.84 -3.39 -12.57
C GLY A 149 -7.45 -2.92 -12.17
N LEU A 150 -6.48 -3.22 -13.03
CA LEU A 150 -5.06 -2.99 -12.80
C LEU A 150 -4.58 -1.75 -13.57
N TYR A 151 -3.77 -0.95 -12.92
CA TYR A 151 -3.20 0.29 -13.43
C TYR A 151 -1.68 0.21 -13.38
N VAL A 152 -1.02 0.55 -14.49
CA VAL A 152 0.44 0.47 -14.64
C VAL A 152 1.00 1.85 -14.91
N ILE A 153 2.17 2.14 -14.36
CA ILE A 153 2.89 3.38 -14.59
C ILE A 153 3.73 3.24 -15.87
N GLY A 154 3.41 4.03 -16.89
CA GLY A 154 4.18 4.17 -18.13
C GLY A 154 5.03 5.45 -18.12
N ASP A 155 5.42 5.92 -19.32
CA ASP A 155 6.29 7.09 -19.57
C ASP A 155 5.65 8.44 -19.13
N GLY A 156 5.35 8.59 -17.84
CA GLY A 156 4.75 9.77 -17.23
C GLY A 156 3.22 9.72 -17.04
N SER A 157 2.55 8.62 -17.44
CA SER A 157 1.10 8.44 -17.29
C SER A 157 0.74 7.08 -16.68
N THR A 158 -0.36 7.03 -15.94
CA THR A 158 -0.96 5.78 -15.45
C THR A 158 -1.94 5.26 -16.50
N GLU A 159 -1.79 4.02 -16.95
CA GLU A 159 -2.69 3.39 -17.92
C GLU A 159 -3.42 2.20 -17.29
N ARG A 160 -4.73 2.11 -17.51
CA ARG A 160 -5.52 0.95 -17.10
C ARG A 160 -5.29 -0.20 -18.08
N VAL A 161 -4.91 -1.35 -17.56
CA VAL A 161 -4.79 -2.58 -18.33
C VAL A 161 -6.12 -3.32 -18.26
N ASP A 162 -6.83 -3.35 -19.38
CA ASP A 162 -7.94 -4.27 -19.54
C ASP A 162 -7.41 -5.70 -19.49
N LEU A 163 -7.66 -6.38 -18.37
CA LEU A 163 -7.51 -7.83 -18.27
C LEU A 163 -8.66 -8.52 -19.02
N THR A 164 -8.96 -8.08 -20.25
CA THR A 164 -9.65 -8.96 -21.18
C THR A 164 -8.65 -10.06 -21.48
N THR A 165 -8.83 -11.20 -20.82
CA THR A 165 -8.25 -12.46 -21.23
C THR A 165 -8.53 -12.63 -22.72
N ASP A 166 -7.57 -12.28 -23.55
CA ASP A 166 -7.45 -12.77 -24.92
C ASP A 166 -7.04 -14.24 -24.82
N SER A 167 -7.92 -15.03 -24.19
CA SER A 167 -7.99 -16.47 -24.35
C SER A 167 -8.82 -16.73 -25.61
N ALA A 168 -8.46 -16.09 -26.71
CA ALA A 168 -8.67 -16.62 -28.04
C ALA A 168 -7.42 -17.40 -28.44
N ASP A 169 -6.94 -18.29 -27.56
CA ASP A 169 -6.20 -19.46 -28.04
C ASP A 169 -7.27 -20.40 -28.60
N GLU A 170 -7.44 -20.29 -29.90
CA GLU A 170 -8.13 -21.24 -30.77
C GLU A 170 -7.40 -22.59 -30.65
N SER A 171 -7.50 -23.25 -29.51
CA SER A 171 -7.02 -24.61 -29.30
C SER A 171 -7.96 -25.54 -30.06
N PRO A 172 -7.51 -26.19 -31.16
CA PRO A 172 -8.36 -27.07 -31.93
C PRO A 172 -8.80 -28.24 -31.05
N GLU A 173 -10.13 -28.47 -31.00
CA GLU A 173 -10.75 -29.63 -30.35
C GLU A 173 -9.98 -30.92 -30.68
N PRO A 174 -9.40 -31.63 -29.69
CA PRO A 174 -8.93 -32.97 -29.93
C PRO A 174 -10.14 -33.91 -30.05
N GLN A 175 -10.41 -34.38 -31.27
CA GLN A 175 -11.44 -35.38 -31.54
C GLN A 175 -11.30 -36.63 -30.65
N PRO A 176 -12.41 -37.23 -30.21
CA PRO A 176 -12.39 -38.42 -29.36
C PRO A 176 -12.01 -39.66 -30.17
N LYS A 177 -10.77 -40.12 -30.04
CA LYS A 177 -10.39 -41.47 -30.49
C LYS A 177 -10.76 -42.49 -29.43
N ARG A 178 -11.76 -43.30 -29.78
CA ARG A 178 -12.22 -44.48 -29.04
C ARG A 178 -11.10 -45.51 -28.85
N ARG A 179 -11.06 -46.07 -27.64
CA ARG A 179 -10.87 -47.49 -27.30
C ARG A 179 -9.44 -48.07 -27.35
N ARG A 180 -8.91 -48.40 -26.17
CA ARG A 180 -8.76 -49.80 -25.74
C ARG A 180 -8.50 -49.93 -24.25
N GLU A 181 -9.28 -50.79 -23.62
CA GLU A 181 -9.08 -51.37 -22.30
C GLU A 181 -7.75 -52.14 -22.25
N ALA A 182 -7.03 -52.00 -21.15
CA ALA A 182 -6.16 -53.03 -20.60
C ALA A 182 -6.09 -52.82 -19.08
N GLU A 183 -6.53 -53.86 -18.37
CA GLU A 183 -6.48 -54.09 -16.92
C GLU A 183 -5.05 -54.24 -16.38
N SER A 184 -4.98 -54.47 -15.06
CA SER A 184 -3.84 -54.81 -14.19
C SER A 184 -3.15 -53.63 -13.50
N ASP A 185 -2.81 -53.68 -12.23
CA ASP A 185 -3.18 -54.56 -11.11
C ASP A 185 -2.63 -53.90 -9.83
N GLU A 186 -3.17 -54.32 -8.69
CA GLU A 186 -2.61 -54.30 -7.33
C GLU A 186 -1.28 -53.55 -7.03
N GLN A 187 -1.31 -52.61 -6.05
CA GLN A 187 -0.75 -52.83 -4.69
C GLN A 187 -0.73 -51.54 -3.85
N THR A 188 -1.40 -51.58 -2.70
CA THR A 188 -1.11 -50.75 -1.52
C THR A 188 0.19 -51.23 -0.85
N PRO A 189 0.84 -50.38 -0.06
CA PRO A 189 0.84 -50.71 1.37
C PRO A 189 0.61 -49.51 2.29
N GLU A 190 -0.14 -49.79 3.35
CA GLU A 190 -0.18 -49.06 4.61
C GLU A 190 1.14 -49.26 5.38
N VAL A 191 1.52 -48.26 6.18
CA VAL A 191 2.20 -48.27 7.50
C VAL A 191 2.82 -46.87 7.72
N ASP A 192 2.92 -46.25 8.88
CA ASP A 192 2.58 -46.60 10.26
C ASP A 192 2.43 -45.28 11.04
N LEU A 193 1.61 -45.31 12.09
CA LEU A 193 1.49 -44.25 13.08
C LEU A 193 2.57 -44.46 14.15
N THR A 194 3.41 -43.46 14.40
CA THR A 194 4.01 -43.33 15.73
C THR A 194 3.99 -41.88 16.22
N SER A 195 3.23 -41.70 17.28
CA SER A 195 3.22 -40.55 18.19
C SER A 195 4.58 -40.34 18.84
N SER A 196 4.91 -39.09 19.18
CA SER A 196 5.67 -38.81 20.41
C SER A 196 5.35 -37.42 20.94
N ASN A 197 5.02 -37.42 22.23
CA ASN A 197 4.66 -36.32 23.11
C ASN A 197 5.85 -35.41 23.47
N GLY A 198 5.51 -34.24 24.00
CA GLY A 198 6.35 -33.37 24.85
C GLY A 198 5.74 -31.98 24.85
N ASP A 199 4.81 -31.63 25.74
CA ASP A 199 4.99 -31.33 27.18
C ASP A 199 5.87 -30.09 27.46
N ASP A 200 5.33 -29.20 28.30
CA ASP A 200 5.96 -28.09 29.04
C ASP A 200 6.44 -26.87 28.21
N ASP A 201 6.14 -25.61 28.52
CA ASP A 201 6.02 -24.95 29.83
C ASP A 201 5.26 -23.61 29.67
N ALA A 202 4.71 -23.12 30.78
CA ALA A 202 3.81 -21.98 30.88
C ALA A 202 4.60 -20.64 31.01
N PRO A 203 3.93 -19.47 31.17
CA PRO A 203 4.53 -18.17 30.95
C PRO A 203 5.30 -17.67 32.18
N ARG A 204 6.41 -16.97 31.96
CA ARG A 204 7.03 -16.13 32.99
C ARG A 204 6.56 -14.69 32.83
N GLU A 205 5.60 -14.32 33.66
CA GLU A 205 5.36 -12.93 34.02
C GLU A 205 6.60 -12.37 34.72
N ALA A 206 7.07 -11.20 34.26
CA ALA A 206 7.97 -10.35 35.02
C ALA A 206 7.22 -9.05 35.31
N ILE A 207 6.58 -9.06 36.47
CA ILE A 207 6.08 -7.87 37.15
C ILE A 207 7.33 -7.13 37.62
N VAL A 208 7.53 -5.90 37.14
CA VAL A 208 8.45 -4.94 37.74
C VAL A 208 7.61 -3.80 38.29
N ASP A 209 7.27 -3.92 39.56
CA ASP A 209 6.92 -2.79 40.41
C ASP A 209 8.16 -1.91 40.56
N LEU A 210 8.07 -0.68 40.08
CA LEU A 210 8.99 0.40 40.45
C LEU A 210 8.16 1.53 41.02
N ASP A 211 7.80 1.35 42.30
CA ASP A 211 7.61 2.45 43.22
C ASP A 211 8.94 3.17 43.38
N SER A 212 8.96 4.47 43.09
CA SER A 212 9.94 5.41 43.63
C SER A 212 9.28 6.77 43.71
N ASP A 213 8.56 6.97 44.83
CA ASP A 213 8.52 8.23 45.53
C ASP A 213 9.95 8.72 45.79
N ASP A 214 10.27 9.96 45.41
CA ASP A 214 11.20 10.81 46.17
C ASP A 214 11.01 12.29 45.77
N ASP A 215 10.58 13.07 46.77
CA ASP A 215 10.55 14.54 46.98
C ASP A 215 9.91 15.50 45.94
#